data_AF-M0NSL4-F1
#
_entry.id   AF-M0NSL4-F1
#
_cell.length_a   1.000
_cell.length_b   1.000
_cell.length_c   1.000
_cell.angle_alpha   90.00
_cell.angle_beta   90.00
_cell.angle_gamma   90.00
#
_symmetry.space_group_name_H-M   'P 1'
#
loop_
_entity.id
_entity.type
_entity.pdbx_description
1 polymer ?
#
loop_
_entity_poly.entity_id
_entity_poly.type
_entity_poly.pdbx_seq_one_letter_code
_entity_poly.pdbx_strand_id
1 'polypeptide(L)'
;MGRFSEPYQERARRALAAEGIADPAPDEWYSQQTWLNAFETIAEELQPHVLDRLGEQLPTVAAWPNDFDTVSAGLRSIDDAYRQNHRGGDIGSYEFERTGDRSGELTCHTPYPCPFDRGLIRGVARQYASVDAFVFLEETGETCRRNGDDTCQYTVHW
;
A
#
# COMPACT_ATOMS: atom_id res chain seq x y z
N MET A 1 16.46 2.57 -6.10
CA MET A 1 15.15 2.21 -6.68
C MET A 1 14.81 3.25 -7.76
N GLY A 2 14.40 2.83 -8.96
CA GLY A 2 14.17 3.77 -10.06
C GLY A 2 12.90 4.60 -9.86
N ARG A 3 13.01 5.92 -9.98
CA ARG A 3 11.87 6.84 -10.09
C ARG A 3 11.01 6.43 -11.30
N PHE A 4 9.68 6.53 -11.22
CA PHE A 4 8.83 6.35 -12.39
C PHE A 4 9.25 7.31 -13.50
N SER A 5 9.23 6.88 -14.76
CA SER A 5 9.64 7.76 -15.87
C SER A 5 8.65 8.91 -16.06
N GLU A 6 9.09 9.99 -16.69
CA GLU A 6 8.25 11.18 -16.92
C GLU A 6 6.91 10.86 -17.61
N PRO A 7 6.85 10.00 -18.64
CA PRO A 7 5.57 9.61 -19.25
C PRO A 7 4.59 8.93 -18.27
N TYR A 8 5.09 8.16 -17.30
CA TYR A 8 4.26 7.56 -16.26
C TYR A 8 3.73 8.62 -15.30
N GLN A 9 4.59 9.55 -14.88
CA GLN A 9 4.19 10.65 -14.00
C GLN A 9 3.14 11.54 -14.67
N GLU A 10 3.28 11.83 -15.97
CA GLU A 10 2.32 12.63 -16.72
C GLU A 10 0.95 11.95 -16.81
N ARG A 11 0.91 10.64 -17.10
CA ARG A 11 -0.35 9.87 -17.09
C ARG A 11 -1.01 9.84 -15.72
N ALA A 12 -0.23 9.61 -14.66
CA ALA A 12 -0.74 9.63 -13.29
C ALA A 12 -1.32 11.01 -12.92
N ARG A 13 -0.65 12.11 -13.28
CA ARG A 13 -1.17 13.48 -13.07
C ARG A 13 -2.45 13.73 -13.87
N ARG A 14 -2.56 13.18 -15.09
CA ARG A 14 -3.78 13.31 -15.91
C ARG A 14 -4.96 12.55 -15.29
N ALA A 15 -4.74 11.33 -14.81
CA ALA A 15 -5.77 10.56 -14.10
C ALA A 15 -6.26 11.30 -12.85
N LEU A 16 -5.34 11.87 -12.06
CA LEU A 16 -5.70 12.69 -10.89
C LEU A 16 -6.50 13.94 -11.27
N ALA A 17 -6.06 14.66 -12.31
CA ALA A 17 -6.75 15.87 -12.76
C ALA A 17 -8.17 15.56 -13.29
N ALA A 18 -8.38 14.41 -13.94
CA ALA A 18 -9.69 13.98 -14.42
C ALA A 18 -10.69 13.77 -13.28
N GLU A 19 -10.20 13.35 -12.11
CA GLU A 19 -11.00 13.17 -10.89
C GLU A 19 -11.12 14.46 -10.05
N GLY A 20 -10.47 15.56 -10.47
CA GLY A 20 -10.56 16.87 -9.81
C GLY A 20 -9.39 17.20 -8.88
N ILE A 21 -8.32 16.40 -8.87
CA ILE A 21 -7.07 16.68 -8.16
C ILE A 21 -6.07 17.27 -9.16
N ALA A 22 -6.24 18.55 -9.46
CA ALA A 22 -5.29 19.30 -10.28
C ALA A 22 -4.19 19.90 -9.40
N ASP A 23 -2.92 19.64 -9.75
CA ASP A 23 -1.72 20.12 -9.02
C ASP A 23 -1.69 19.73 -7.53
N PRO A 24 -1.56 18.42 -7.21
CA PRO A 24 -1.63 17.95 -5.83
C PRO A 24 -0.52 18.53 -4.95
N ALA A 25 -0.91 19.05 -3.79
CA ALA A 25 -0.02 19.59 -2.77
C ALA A 25 0.06 18.67 -1.54
N PRO A 26 1.24 18.50 -0.91
CA PRO A 26 1.45 17.57 0.19
C PRO A 26 0.75 17.97 1.51
N ASP A 27 0.36 19.23 1.66
CA ASP A 27 -0.33 19.78 2.83
C ASP A 27 -1.86 19.90 2.65
N GLU A 28 -2.36 19.51 1.48
CA GLU A 28 -3.78 19.45 1.16
C GLU A 28 -4.38 18.06 1.38
N TRP A 29 -5.71 18.03 1.52
CA TRP A 29 -6.46 16.80 1.76
C TRP A 29 -7.45 16.56 0.62
N TYR A 30 -7.38 15.37 0.06
CA TYR A 30 -8.20 14.95 -1.07
C TYR A 30 -9.16 13.84 -0.66
N SER A 31 -10.26 13.72 -1.39
CA SER A 31 -11.20 12.61 -1.23
C SER A 31 -10.50 11.29 -1.54
N GLN A 32 -10.60 10.32 -0.64
CA GLN A 32 -10.04 8.98 -0.85
C GLN A 32 -10.66 8.31 -2.07
N GLN A 33 -11.97 8.49 -2.31
CA GLN A 33 -12.63 7.93 -3.49
C GLN A 33 -12.06 8.49 -4.79
N THR A 34 -11.80 9.80 -4.83
CA THR A 34 -11.19 10.48 -5.97
C THR A 34 -9.79 9.92 -6.27
N TRP A 35 -9.02 9.65 -5.22
CA TRP A 35 -7.72 8.97 -5.34
C TRP A 35 -7.84 7.52 -5.85
N LEU A 36 -8.82 6.77 -5.36
CA LEU A 36 -9.07 5.38 -5.77
C LEU A 36 -9.52 5.29 -7.24
N ASN A 37 -10.36 6.21 -7.71
CA ASN A 37 -10.74 6.30 -9.12
C ASN A 37 -9.52 6.54 -10.02
N ALA A 38 -8.59 7.40 -9.58
CA ALA A 38 -7.34 7.61 -10.30
C ALA A 38 -6.47 6.34 -10.31
N PHE A 39 -6.46 5.55 -9.23
CA PHE A 39 -5.78 4.24 -9.19
C PHE A 39 -6.35 3.24 -10.20
N GLU A 40 -7.67 3.20 -10.35
CA GLU A 40 -8.33 2.37 -11.36
C GLU A 40 -7.88 2.76 -12.76
N THR A 41 -7.95 4.04 -13.11
CA THR A 41 -7.47 4.55 -14.41
C THR A 41 -5.99 4.24 -14.64
N ILE A 42 -5.14 4.45 -13.62
CA ILE A 42 -3.71 4.14 -13.65
C ILE A 42 -3.47 2.65 -13.88
N ALA A 43 -4.27 1.77 -13.28
CA ALA A 43 -4.13 0.32 -13.46
C ALA A 43 -4.57 -0.14 -14.86
N GLU A 44 -5.62 0.46 -15.42
CA GLU A 44 -6.13 0.15 -16.76
C GLU A 44 -5.21 0.66 -17.87
N GLU A 45 -4.68 1.88 -17.73
CA GLU A 45 -3.87 2.53 -18.77
C GLU A 45 -2.39 2.13 -18.74
N LEU A 46 -1.92 1.58 -17.62
CA LEU A 46 -0.51 1.26 -17.42
C LEU A 46 -0.27 -0.24 -17.23
N GLN A 47 0.98 -0.60 -16.97
CA GLN A 47 1.36 -1.99 -16.79
C GLN A 47 0.72 -2.59 -15.53
N PRO A 48 0.34 -3.88 -15.54
CA PRO A 48 -0.34 -4.55 -14.41
C PRO A 48 0.39 -4.45 -13.05
N HIS A 49 1.70 -4.24 -13.07
CA HIS A 49 2.54 -4.18 -11.88
C HIS A 49 2.72 -2.76 -11.31
N VAL A 50 2.09 -1.74 -11.90
CA VAL A 50 2.30 -0.34 -11.49
C VAL A 50 1.84 -0.10 -10.06
N LEU A 51 0.65 -0.59 -9.68
CA LEU A 51 0.10 -0.42 -8.34
C LEU A 51 0.93 -1.16 -7.28
N ASP A 52 1.43 -2.33 -7.64
CA ASP A 52 2.32 -3.12 -6.80
C ASP A 52 3.64 -2.38 -6.52
N ARG A 53 4.23 -1.77 -7.54
CA ARG A 53 5.41 -0.92 -7.37
C ARG A 53 5.12 0.37 -6.60
N LEU A 54 3.94 0.97 -6.79
CA LEU A 54 3.52 2.15 -6.03
C LEU A 54 3.42 1.84 -4.53
N GLY A 55 2.76 0.74 -4.18
CA GLY A 55 2.70 0.26 -2.80
C GLY A 55 4.08 0.04 -2.21
N GLU A 56 4.97 -0.64 -2.95
CA GLU A 56 6.34 -0.94 -2.46
C GLU A 56 7.16 0.32 -2.15
N GLN A 57 6.93 1.43 -2.85
CA GLN A 57 7.64 2.69 -2.64
C GLN A 57 7.03 3.55 -1.52
N LEU A 58 5.77 3.34 -1.15
CA LEU A 58 5.02 4.20 -0.22
C LEU A 58 5.74 4.43 1.12
N PRO A 59 6.35 3.44 1.79
CA PRO A 59 7.02 3.65 3.08
C PRO A 59 8.17 4.67 3.03
N THR A 60 8.74 4.90 1.84
CA THR A 60 9.85 5.84 1.65
C THR A 60 9.41 7.28 1.37
N VAL A 61 8.12 7.51 1.13
CA VAL A 61 7.57 8.81 0.72
C VAL A 61 6.46 9.33 1.61
N ALA A 62 5.69 8.46 2.26
CA ALA A 62 4.60 8.86 3.15
C ALA A 62 5.12 9.37 4.49
N ALA A 63 4.31 10.16 5.19
CA ALA A 63 4.54 10.42 6.61
C ALA A 63 4.36 9.09 7.35
N TRP A 64 5.46 8.54 7.88
CA TRP A 64 5.48 7.18 8.41
C TRP A 64 6.24 7.16 9.74
N PRO A 65 5.75 6.46 10.78
CA PRO A 65 6.52 6.25 12.00
C PRO A 65 7.74 5.38 11.69
N ASN A 66 8.95 5.92 11.73
CA ASN A 66 10.17 5.19 11.32
C ASN A 66 10.93 4.59 12.52
N ASP A 67 12.11 4.03 12.24
CA ASP A 67 13.10 3.58 13.22
C ASP A 67 12.71 2.33 14.03
N PHE A 68 12.09 1.35 13.36
CA PHE A 68 11.87 0.03 13.95
C PHE A 68 13.05 -0.92 13.80
N ASP A 69 13.29 -1.73 14.82
CA ASP A 69 14.36 -2.73 14.82
C ASP A 69 13.96 -4.10 14.24
N THR A 70 12.66 -4.31 13.93
CA THR A 70 12.14 -5.61 13.50
C THR A 70 11.10 -5.51 12.40
N VAL A 71 11.05 -6.52 11.53
CA VAL A 71 10.01 -6.66 10.50
C VAL A 71 8.61 -6.65 11.09
N SER A 72 8.35 -7.37 12.19
CA SER A 72 7.03 -7.35 12.83
C SER A 72 6.61 -5.96 13.33
N ALA A 73 7.55 -5.16 13.84
CA ALA A 73 7.25 -3.79 14.25
C ALA A 73 6.96 -2.89 13.04
N GLY A 74 7.76 -3.02 11.97
CA GLY A 74 7.49 -2.36 10.70
C GLY A 74 6.10 -2.71 10.15
N LEU A 75 5.74 -3.98 10.10
CA LEU A 75 4.43 -4.43 9.59
C LEU A 75 3.26 -3.93 10.45
N ARG A 76 3.40 -3.91 11.79
CA ARG A 76 2.38 -3.29 12.68
C ARG A 76 2.18 -1.81 12.40
N SER A 77 3.25 -1.08 12.06
CA SER A 77 3.19 0.36 11.82
C SER A 77 2.40 0.77 10.58
N ILE A 78 2.01 -0.19 9.72
CA ILE A 78 1.21 0.09 8.52
C ILE A 78 -0.11 0.78 8.91
N ASP A 79 -0.80 0.31 9.95
CA ASP A 79 -2.06 0.95 10.38
C ASP A 79 -1.82 2.34 10.96
N ASP A 80 -0.77 2.51 11.78
CA ASP A 80 -0.41 3.81 12.35
C ASP A 80 -0.12 4.84 11.24
N ALA A 81 0.67 4.46 10.24
CA ALA A 81 0.94 5.30 9.07
C ALA A 81 -0.35 5.56 8.27
N TYR A 82 -1.20 4.55 8.08
CA TYR A 82 -2.47 4.70 7.39
C TYR A 82 -3.37 5.74 8.07
N ARG A 83 -3.54 5.62 9.40
CA ARG A 83 -4.32 6.54 10.24
C ARG A 83 -3.72 7.95 10.27
N GLN A 84 -2.40 8.09 10.21
CA GLN A 84 -1.73 9.40 10.17
C GLN A 84 -2.00 10.15 8.85
N ASN A 85 -2.11 9.41 7.74
CA ASN A 85 -2.30 9.98 6.40
C ASN A 85 -3.77 10.03 5.95
N HIS A 86 -4.72 9.70 6.83
CA HIS A 86 -6.16 9.71 6.54
C HIS A 86 -6.93 10.38 7.67
N ARG A 87 -8.06 11.01 7.33
CA ARG A 87 -8.93 11.64 8.31
C ARG A 87 -10.40 11.62 7.87
N GLY A 88 -11.29 11.50 8.85
CA GLY A 88 -12.73 11.50 8.66
C GLY A 88 -13.29 10.19 8.10
N GLY A 89 -14.55 9.90 8.41
CA GLY A 89 -15.26 8.71 7.92
C GLY A 89 -14.72 7.39 8.46
N ASP A 90 -15.26 6.29 7.91
CA ASP A 90 -14.69 4.96 8.05
C ASP A 90 -13.72 4.73 6.89
N ILE A 91 -12.44 4.64 7.22
CA ILE A 91 -11.35 4.44 6.27
C ILE A 91 -10.88 2.98 6.28
N GLY A 92 -11.45 2.10 7.11
CA GLY A 92 -10.93 0.76 7.33
C GLY A 92 -9.65 0.74 8.18
N SER A 93 -8.90 -0.35 8.09
CA SER A 93 -7.69 -0.63 8.89
C SER A 93 -6.77 -1.63 8.21
N TYR A 94 -5.53 -1.68 8.68
CA TYR A 94 -4.63 -2.81 8.53
C TYR A 94 -4.43 -3.50 9.87
N GLU A 95 -4.46 -4.82 9.91
CA GLU A 95 -4.30 -5.59 11.15
C GLU A 95 -3.18 -6.60 10.97
N PHE A 96 -2.14 -6.50 11.80
CA PHE A 96 -1.00 -7.42 11.77
C PHE A 96 -0.99 -8.35 12.98
N GLU A 97 -0.92 -9.65 12.72
CA GLU A 97 -0.69 -10.68 13.72
C GLU A 97 0.59 -11.46 13.42
N ARG A 98 1.43 -11.66 14.44
CA ARG A 98 2.64 -12.50 14.29
C ARG A 98 2.24 -13.96 14.47
N THR A 99 2.46 -14.78 13.44
CA THR A 99 2.11 -16.21 13.44
C THR A 99 3.30 -17.13 13.68
N GLY A 100 4.53 -16.60 13.65
CA GLY A 100 5.75 -17.36 13.92
C GLY A 100 6.97 -16.47 14.07
N ASP A 101 8.15 -17.10 14.18
CA ASP A 101 9.40 -16.36 14.41
C ASP A 101 9.71 -15.38 13.27
N ARG A 102 9.44 -15.84 12.05
CA ARG A 102 9.75 -15.22 10.75
C ARG A 102 8.51 -15.16 9.85
N SER A 103 7.33 -15.10 10.45
CA SER A 103 6.06 -15.03 9.74
C SER A 103 4.99 -14.23 10.48
N GLY A 104 4.07 -13.67 9.72
CA GLY A 104 2.90 -12.98 10.23
C GLY A 104 1.82 -12.86 9.16
N GLU A 105 0.61 -12.54 9.60
CA GLU A 105 -0.54 -12.32 8.76
C GLU A 105 -0.93 -10.85 8.80
N LEU A 106 -1.27 -10.29 7.63
CA LEU A 106 -1.83 -8.97 7.50
C LEU A 106 -3.23 -9.06 6.89
N THR A 107 -4.23 -8.59 7.64
CA THR A 107 -5.60 -8.42 7.15
C THR A 107 -5.82 -6.98 6.75
N CYS A 108 -6.28 -6.76 5.52
CA CYS A 108 -6.50 -5.44 4.93
C CYS A 108 -8.01 -5.20 4.82
N HIS A 109 -8.52 -4.25 5.60
CA HIS A 109 -9.91 -3.76 5.58
C HIS A 109 -10.04 -2.44 4.79
N THR A 110 -8.99 -2.06 4.05
CA THR A 110 -8.92 -0.80 3.32
C THR A 110 -9.48 -0.94 1.91
N PRO A 111 -9.91 0.18 1.29
CA PRO A 111 -10.48 0.15 -0.07
C PRO A 111 -9.42 0.03 -1.18
N TYR A 112 -8.12 0.00 -0.87
CA TYR A 112 -7.05 0.04 -1.87
C TYR A 112 -6.94 -1.22 -2.70
N PRO A 113 -6.59 -1.21 -4.00
CA PRO A 113 -6.49 -2.43 -4.79
C PRO A 113 -5.48 -3.46 -4.24
N CYS A 114 -5.78 -4.76 -4.31
CA CYS A 114 -4.92 -5.85 -3.80
C CYS A 114 -3.44 -5.75 -4.24
N PRO A 115 -3.10 -5.41 -5.50
CA PRO A 115 -1.70 -5.25 -5.88
C PRO A 115 -0.98 -4.17 -5.08
N PHE A 116 -1.64 -3.06 -4.75
CA PHE A 116 -1.08 -1.98 -3.95
C PHE A 116 -0.75 -2.45 -2.54
N ASP A 117 -1.71 -3.10 -1.85
CA ASP A 117 -1.48 -3.65 -0.51
C ASP A 117 -0.31 -4.64 -0.51
N ARG A 118 -0.28 -5.57 -1.48
CA ARG A 118 0.84 -6.52 -1.60
C ARG A 118 2.19 -5.82 -1.77
N GLY A 119 2.21 -4.76 -2.57
CA GLY A 119 3.38 -3.90 -2.73
C GLY A 119 3.82 -3.27 -1.40
N LEU A 120 2.87 -2.64 -0.72
CA LEU A 120 3.06 -1.97 0.57
C LEU A 120 3.65 -2.90 1.63
N ILE A 121 3.02 -4.05 1.84
CA ILE A 121 3.44 -5.06 2.81
C ILE A 121 4.87 -5.51 2.51
N ARG A 122 5.18 -5.78 1.24
CA ARG A 122 6.51 -6.19 0.81
C ARG A 122 7.55 -5.09 1.01
N GLY A 123 7.21 -3.84 0.68
CA GLY A 123 8.10 -2.69 0.87
C GLY A 123 8.49 -2.52 2.33
N VAL A 124 7.51 -2.55 3.23
CA VAL A 124 7.71 -2.47 4.68
C VAL A 124 8.53 -3.66 5.19
N ALA A 125 8.15 -4.89 4.83
CA ALA A 125 8.88 -6.07 5.28
C ALA A 125 10.36 -6.04 4.85
N ARG A 126 10.63 -5.66 3.59
CA ARG A 126 12.01 -5.52 3.07
C ARG A 126 12.82 -4.44 3.75
N GLN A 127 12.19 -3.31 4.12
CA GLN A 127 12.87 -2.20 4.77
C GLN A 127 13.50 -2.59 6.10
N TYR A 128 12.87 -3.51 6.85
CA TYR A 128 13.30 -3.92 8.19
C TYR A 128 13.87 -5.34 8.26
N ALA A 129 13.89 -6.06 7.14
CA ALA A 129 14.50 -7.37 7.05
C ALA A 129 16.04 -7.25 6.97
N SER A 130 16.76 -8.29 7.40
CA SER A 130 18.20 -8.34 7.17
C SER A 130 18.50 -8.43 5.67
N VAL A 131 19.69 -7.98 5.25
CA VAL A 131 20.08 -7.96 3.83
C VAL A 131 20.03 -9.35 3.18
N ASP A 132 20.24 -10.40 3.97
CA ASP A 132 20.23 -11.80 3.51
C ASP A 132 18.84 -12.48 3.64
N ALA A 133 17.85 -11.80 4.21
CA ALA A 133 16.51 -12.35 4.39
C ALA A 133 15.70 -12.31 3.08
N PHE A 134 15.07 -13.43 2.74
CA PHE A 134 14.16 -13.51 1.62
C PHE A 134 12.73 -13.21 2.08
N VAL A 135 12.24 -12.03 1.70
CA VAL A 135 10.84 -11.64 1.96
C VAL A 135 9.92 -12.23 0.91
N PHE A 136 8.93 -13.01 1.35
CA PHE A 136 7.92 -13.65 0.52
C PHE A 136 6.51 -13.38 1.04
N LEU A 137 5.56 -13.17 0.14
CA LEU A 137 4.16 -12.88 0.46
C LEU A 137 3.25 -13.85 -0.29
N GLU A 138 2.27 -14.38 0.44
CA GLU A 138 1.21 -15.22 -0.07
C GLU A 138 -0.14 -14.55 0.19
N GLU A 139 -1.07 -14.65 -0.75
CA GLU A 139 -2.46 -14.30 -0.52
C GLU A 139 -3.15 -15.56 0.01
N THR A 140 -3.52 -15.53 1.29
CA THR A 140 -3.93 -16.73 2.06
C THR A 140 -5.38 -16.67 2.53
N GLY A 141 -6.01 -15.49 2.44
CA GLY A 141 -7.42 -15.34 2.79
C GLY A 141 -8.36 -16.10 1.87
N GLU A 142 -9.44 -16.62 2.44
CA GLU A 142 -10.57 -17.18 1.68
C GLU A 142 -11.42 -16.07 1.02
N THR A 143 -11.29 -14.83 1.50
CA THR A 143 -11.95 -13.63 0.99
C THR A 143 -10.98 -12.75 0.20
N CYS A 144 -11.49 -12.08 -0.83
CA CYS A 144 -10.73 -11.10 -1.59
C CYS A 144 -11.64 -9.99 -2.12
N ARG A 145 -11.23 -8.72 -1.93
CA ARG A 145 -11.96 -7.56 -2.46
C ARG A 145 -12.12 -7.56 -3.98
N ARG A 146 -11.26 -8.26 -4.73
CA ARG A 146 -11.45 -8.50 -6.18
C ARG A 146 -12.67 -9.36 -6.51
N ASN A 147 -13.14 -10.16 -5.56
CA ASN A 147 -14.31 -11.00 -5.67
C ASN A 147 -15.56 -10.36 -5.04
N GLY A 148 -15.45 -9.11 -4.55
CA GLY A 148 -16.55 -8.39 -3.91
C GLY A 148 -16.65 -8.57 -2.38
N ASP A 149 -15.66 -9.21 -1.75
CA ASP A 149 -15.58 -9.27 -0.28
C ASP A 149 -15.08 -7.95 0.32
N ASP A 150 -15.13 -7.82 1.65
CA ASP A 150 -14.69 -6.60 2.37
C ASP A 150 -13.21 -6.63 2.77
N THR A 151 -12.53 -7.77 2.65
CA THR A 151 -11.17 -7.95 3.18
C THR A 151 -10.27 -8.74 2.24
N CYS A 152 -8.97 -8.55 2.40
CA CYS A 152 -7.93 -9.41 1.85
C CYS A 152 -6.96 -9.79 2.97
N GLN A 153 -6.49 -11.04 2.98
CA GLN A 153 -5.49 -11.50 3.94
C GLN A 153 -4.23 -12.00 3.22
N TYR A 154 -3.09 -11.61 3.78
CA TYR A 154 -1.77 -11.98 3.27
C TYR A 154 -0.93 -12.59 4.39
N THR A 155 -0.24 -13.68 4.10
CA THR A 155 0.83 -14.19 4.95
C THR A 155 2.17 -13.69 4.41
N VAL A 156 2.99 -13.11 5.29
CA VAL A 156 4.32 -12.61 4.97
C VAL A 156 5.36 -13.39 5.76
N HIS A 157 6.42 -13.79 5.06
CA HIS A 157 7.57 -14.49 5.58
C HIS A 157 8.83 -13.65 5.35
N TRP A 158 9.75 -13.60 6.32
CA TRP A 158 11.01 -12.84 6.23
C TRP A 158 12.17 -13.60 6.85
#